data_AF-A0A6I3HMZ6-F1
#
_entry.id   AF-A0A6I3HMZ6-F1
#
_cell.length_a   1.000
_cell.length_b   1.000
_cell.length_c   1.000
_cell.angle_alpha   90.00
_cell.angle_beta   90.00
_cell.angle_gamma   90.00
#
_symmetry.space_group_name_H-M   'P 1'
#
loop_
_entity.id
_entity.type
_entity.pdbx_description
1 polymer ?
#
loop_
_entity_poly.entity_id
_entity_poly.type
_entity_poly.pdbx_seq_one_letter_code
_entity_poly.pdbx_strand_id
1 'polypeptide(L)'
;MEPTQPPPVAVPPPPPAPPMPPLPPTTAPGFSGQPPQPPRRKRHVGLIITAIVLTIAILGGATVGIVAFTRSSTSANKGEIFLEEANSLGTNPFGNLPGPAVAISATSTTTNMSTTTSGVVSSGQTVNAATRGLYGGSLDSGRCDPEAQIAFLNQNRSIADAFVAALNRDQTLQWSGGNKVTREQLPGYVRELTSVTLVRDTRVTNHGYRNGRATDIQSVLQAGTAVMVDRYGVPRIKCNCGNPLTPPVAVTVTPVYTGPQWPAFNPASIVVVNQTTVVIDVFVITNLTGPGFIDRTAGATGVDTPGPPPVVSPNGQTLGTGDVQITLQWTGDCDLDLHVTDPSGAQISYGSPTSPTGGALDIDDIPNSGSLGNHIENVFWGAGTAPRGEYQTFANGYGAQTSTTCPYTLGAFVNGHRVAGSNGQLSQDQNSPVAAFTF
;
A
#
# COMPACT_ATOMS: atom_id res chain seq x y z
N MET A 1 -41.32 -36.58 16.34
CA MET A 1 -42.25 -35.45 16.15
C MET A 1 -41.37 -34.23 15.96
N GLU A 2 -41.20 -33.83 14.72
CA GLU A 2 -40.33 -32.73 14.30
C GLU A 2 -41.14 -31.42 14.37
N PRO A 3 -40.62 -30.32 14.94
CA PRO A 3 -41.37 -29.08 15.05
C PRO A 3 -41.40 -28.36 13.71
N THR A 4 -42.60 -28.14 13.18
CA THR A 4 -42.85 -27.39 11.95
C THR A 4 -42.53 -25.91 12.12
N GLN A 5 -41.68 -25.37 11.23
CA GLN A 5 -41.30 -23.97 11.18
C GLN A 5 -42.48 -23.10 10.69
N PRO A 6 -42.75 -21.94 11.31
CA PRO A 6 -43.84 -21.06 10.89
C PRO A 6 -43.50 -20.34 9.56
N PRO A 7 -44.52 -19.96 8.77
CA PRO A 7 -44.32 -19.32 7.48
C PRO A 7 -43.75 -17.90 7.63
N PRO A 8 -43.01 -17.40 6.62
CA PRO A 8 -42.42 -16.07 6.67
C PRO A 8 -43.50 -14.97 6.63
N VAL A 9 -43.32 -13.96 7.48
CA VAL A 9 -44.17 -12.77 7.56
C VAL A 9 -43.87 -11.86 6.36
N ALA A 10 -44.90 -11.50 5.60
CA ALA A 10 -44.78 -10.56 4.49
C ALA A 10 -44.46 -9.14 4.99
N VAL A 11 -43.34 -8.59 4.51
CA VAL A 11 -42.94 -7.21 4.80
C VAL A 11 -43.70 -6.26 3.87
N PRO A 12 -44.38 -5.21 4.39
CA PRO A 12 -45.08 -4.24 3.57
C PRO A 12 -44.10 -3.38 2.75
N PRO A 13 -44.50 -2.92 1.55
CA PRO A 13 -43.65 -2.08 0.71
C PRO A 13 -43.36 -0.72 1.37
N PRO A 14 -42.20 -0.12 1.10
CA PRO A 14 -41.85 1.17 1.65
C PRO A 14 -42.77 2.28 1.12
N PRO A 15 -43.01 3.35 1.91
CA PRO A 15 -43.83 4.47 1.49
C PRO A 15 -43.17 5.25 0.33
N PRO A 16 -43.97 5.90 -0.54
CA PRO A 16 -43.45 6.70 -1.64
C PRO A 16 -42.63 7.90 -1.15
N ALA A 17 -41.58 8.23 -1.91
CA ALA A 17 -40.68 9.34 -1.60
C ALA A 17 -41.42 10.69 -1.61
N PRO A 18 -41.04 11.64 -0.73
CA PRO A 18 -41.62 12.98 -0.74
C PRO A 18 -41.26 13.75 -2.02
N PRO A 19 -42.14 14.65 -2.49
CA PRO A 19 -41.88 15.45 -3.69
C PRO A 19 -40.70 16.40 -3.48
N MET A 20 -39.86 16.52 -4.51
CA MET A 20 -38.71 17.41 -4.51
C MET A 20 -39.14 18.89 -4.40
N PRO A 21 -38.41 19.71 -3.62
CA PRO A 21 -38.64 21.15 -3.57
C PRO A 21 -38.27 21.82 -4.91
N PRO A 22 -38.95 22.92 -5.29
CA PRO A 22 -38.69 23.62 -6.54
C PRO A 22 -37.30 24.28 -6.53
N LEU A 23 -36.64 24.25 -7.70
CA LEU A 23 -35.35 24.90 -7.94
C LEU A 23 -35.45 26.42 -7.72
N PRO A 24 -34.43 27.05 -7.09
CA PRO A 24 -34.39 28.50 -6.95
C PRO A 24 -34.14 29.20 -8.30
N PRO A 25 -34.67 30.42 -8.49
CA PRO A 25 -34.50 31.17 -9.74
C PRO A 25 -33.05 31.59 -9.96
N THR A 26 -32.57 31.38 -11.19
CA THR A 26 -31.26 31.81 -11.68
C THR A 26 -31.27 33.32 -11.96
N THR A 27 -30.81 34.13 -11.00
CA THR A 27 -30.42 35.52 -11.24
C THR A 27 -28.93 35.61 -11.56
N ALA A 28 -28.60 35.92 -12.81
CA ALA A 28 -27.26 36.27 -13.24
C ALA A 28 -26.89 37.70 -12.78
N PRO A 29 -25.74 37.93 -12.12
CA PRO A 29 -25.26 39.28 -11.87
C PRO A 29 -24.55 39.84 -13.12
N GLY A 30 -25.10 40.92 -13.67
CA GLY A 30 -24.41 41.74 -14.68
C GLY A 30 -23.28 42.53 -14.03
N PHE A 31 -22.04 42.23 -14.42
CA PHE A 31 -20.88 43.03 -14.05
C PHE A 31 -20.62 44.09 -15.12
N SER A 32 -21.07 45.32 -14.85
CA SER A 32 -20.55 46.52 -15.51
C SER A 32 -19.79 47.33 -14.45
N GLY A 33 -18.48 47.49 -14.64
CA GLY A 33 -17.63 48.18 -13.67
C GLY A 33 -16.15 47.89 -13.90
N GLN A 34 -15.54 48.66 -14.78
CA GLN A 34 -14.10 48.66 -15.05
C GLN A 34 -13.33 49.21 -13.83
N PRO A 35 -12.32 48.50 -13.29
CA PRO A 35 -11.53 49.01 -12.17
C PRO A 35 -10.58 50.13 -12.61
N PRO A 36 -10.30 51.13 -11.73
CA PRO A 36 -9.48 52.28 -12.07
C PRO A 36 -7.99 51.91 -12.19
N GLN A 37 -7.32 52.47 -13.22
CA GLN A 37 -5.88 52.32 -13.43
C GLN A 37 -5.07 53.16 -12.43
N PRO A 38 -3.97 52.63 -11.87
CA PRO A 38 -3.02 53.43 -11.08
C PRO A 38 -2.13 54.31 -12.00
N PRO A 39 -1.66 55.47 -11.51
CA PRO A 39 -1.02 56.48 -12.36
C PRO A 39 0.39 56.06 -12.82
N ARG A 40 0.65 56.26 -14.12
CA ARG A 40 1.96 56.15 -14.76
C ARG A 40 2.91 57.24 -14.26
N ARG A 41 4.00 56.85 -13.58
CA ARG A 41 5.22 57.68 -13.48
C ARG A 41 6.28 57.16 -14.45
N LYS A 42 6.71 58.05 -15.36
CA LYS A 42 7.87 57.88 -16.24
C LYS A 42 9.10 58.57 -15.62
N ARG A 43 10.26 58.21 -16.20
CA ARG A 43 11.61 58.82 -16.18
C ARG A 43 12.62 58.05 -15.31
N HIS A 44 13.88 57.84 -15.68
CA HIS A 44 14.63 57.72 -16.95
C HIS A 44 15.98 57.07 -16.55
N VAL A 45 16.48 56.16 -17.40
CA VAL A 45 17.89 55.91 -17.78
C VAL A 45 19.04 56.09 -16.77
N GLY A 46 19.85 55.05 -16.62
CA GLY A 46 21.23 55.15 -16.12
C GLY A 46 21.97 53.81 -16.16
N LEU A 47 22.70 53.57 -17.24
CA LEU A 47 23.54 52.40 -17.53
C LEU A 47 25.00 52.74 -17.13
N ILE A 48 25.64 51.96 -16.26
CA ILE A 48 27.12 51.90 -16.13
C ILE A 48 27.56 50.45 -15.91
N ILE A 49 28.66 50.16 -16.59
CA ILE A 49 29.28 48.91 -17.00
C ILE A 49 30.45 48.56 -16.06
N THR A 50 30.61 47.26 -15.76
CA THR A 50 31.84 46.49 -15.36
C THR A 50 32.71 46.94 -14.18
N ALA A 51 33.09 45.98 -13.31
CA ALA A 51 34.39 45.29 -13.38
C ALA A 51 34.67 44.41 -12.13
N ILE A 52 35.51 43.38 -12.35
CA ILE A 52 36.27 42.56 -11.39
C ILE A 52 35.54 41.34 -10.81
N VAL A 53 35.56 40.21 -11.53
CA VAL A 53 36.04 38.92 -10.98
C VAL A 53 36.64 38.09 -12.13
N LEU A 54 37.94 38.21 -12.33
CA LEU A 54 38.76 37.22 -13.02
C LEU A 54 40.15 37.28 -12.36
N THR A 55 40.72 36.10 -12.09
CA THR A 55 41.88 35.77 -11.22
C THR A 55 41.44 35.54 -9.77
N ILE A 56 41.52 34.36 -9.17
CA ILE A 56 42.59 33.36 -9.21
C ILE A 56 41.98 31.94 -9.27
N ALA A 57 42.31 31.21 -10.33
CA ALA A 57 42.37 29.76 -10.29
C ALA A 57 43.79 29.35 -9.84
N ILE A 58 43.86 28.20 -9.18
CA ILE A 58 45.06 27.43 -8.80
C ILE A 58 45.64 27.81 -7.43
N LEU A 59 45.23 27.08 -6.39
CA LEU A 59 46.10 26.16 -5.65
C LEU A 59 45.23 25.25 -4.76
N GLY A 60 45.43 23.95 -4.90
CA GLY A 60 44.63 22.91 -4.27
C GLY A 60 44.77 22.85 -2.76
N GLY A 61 43.70 22.41 -2.12
CA GLY A 61 43.66 22.09 -0.69
C GLY A 61 42.29 21.53 -0.34
N ALA A 62 42.25 20.23 -0.06
CA ALA A 62 41.06 19.49 0.31
C ALA A 62 40.31 20.15 1.48
N THR A 63 39.10 20.63 1.21
CA THR A 63 38.06 20.83 2.22
C THR A 63 36.74 20.40 1.59
N VAL A 64 36.14 19.35 2.15
CA VAL A 64 34.75 18.97 1.88
C VAL A 64 33.88 20.03 2.56
N GLY A 65 33.72 21.16 1.87
CA GLY A 65 32.84 22.25 2.27
C GLY A 65 31.44 21.95 1.75
N ILE A 66 30.53 21.60 2.66
CA ILE A 66 29.10 21.62 2.43
C ILE A 66 28.73 23.06 2.05
N VAL A 67 28.61 23.33 0.74
CA VAL A 67 28.05 24.59 0.26
C VAL A 67 26.54 24.52 0.50
N ALA A 68 26.14 25.05 1.65
CA ALA A 68 24.77 25.41 1.94
C ALA A 68 24.30 26.41 0.86
N PHE A 69 23.54 25.92 -0.12
CA PHE A 69 22.82 26.79 -1.03
C PHE A 69 21.76 27.55 -0.24
N THR A 70 22.07 28.80 0.11
CA THR A 70 21.10 29.82 0.48
C THR A 70 20.34 30.25 -0.77
N ARG A 71 19.42 29.41 -1.25
CA ARG A 71 18.38 29.86 -2.18
C ARG A 71 17.15 30.25 -1.37
N SER A 72 16.98 31.56 -1.28
CA SER A 72 15.72 32.22 -0.94
C SER A 72 14.57 31.55 -1.67
N SER A 73 13.59 31.10 -0.89
CA SER A 73 12.37 30.43 -1.36
C SER A 73 11.50 31.40 -2.16
N THR A 74 11.66 31.37 -3.48
CA THR A 74 10.73 31.96 -4.43
C THR A 74 10.56 30.98 -5.58
N SER A 75 9.35 30.39 -5.64
CA SER A 75 8.84 29.47 -6.66
C SER A 75 9.36 28.03 -6.56
N ALA A 76 8.57 27.15 -5.94
CA ALA A 76 8.63 25.73 -6.31
C ALA A 76 8.44 25.65 -7.83
N ASN A 77 9.36 25.01 -8.54
CA ASN A 77 9.18 24.78 -9.97
C ASN A 77 7.88 23.98 -10.12
N LYS A 78 6.90 24.56 -10.83
CA LYS A 78 5.63 23.87 -11.12
C LYS A 78 6.01 22.53 -11.77
N GLY A 79 5.72 21.41 -11.10
CA GLY A 79 6.06 20.07 -11.58
C GLY A 79 7.26 19.37 -10.94
N GLU A 80 8.02 20.01 -10.04
CA GLU A 80 9.08 19.30 -9.31
C GLU A 80 8.52 18.29 -8.31
N ILE A 81 9.10 17.09 -8.31
CA ILE A 81 8.79 16.01 -7.38
C ILE A 81 10.09 15.46 -6.80
N PHE A 82 10.18 15.40 -5.48
CA PHE A 82 11.35 14.86 -4.79
C PHE A 82 11.29 13.35 -4.69
N LEU A 83 12.40 12.69 -4.97
CA LEU A 83 12.58 11.26 -4.71
C LEU A 83 13.15 11.09 -3.31
N GLU A 84 12.43 10.33 -2.48
CA GLU A 84 12.83 10.05 -1.11
C GLU A 84 13.10 8.56 -0.93
N GLU A 85 14.38 8.22 -0.77
CA GLU A 85 14.80 6.87 -0.44
C GLU A 85 14.18 6.40 0.87
N ALA A 86 13.99 5.09 1.01
CA ALA A 86 13.16 4.53 2.06
C ALA A 86 13.68 4.83 3.48
N ASN A 87 15.01 4.84 3.67
CA ASN A 87 15.65 5.16 4.94
C ASN A 87 15.90 6.66 5.14
N SER A 88 15.69 7.49 4.11
CA SER A 88 15.96 8.92 4.20
C SER A 88 14.95 9.60 5.12
N LEU A 89 15.42 10.50 5.98
CA LEU A 89 14.55 11.38 6.77
C LEU A 89 13.95 12.51 5.91
N GLY A 90 14.51 12.75 4.71
CA GLY A 90 14.11 13.82 3.82
C GLY A 90 14.57 15.20 4.30
N THR A 91 14.01 16.24 3.68
CA THR A 91 14.37 17.64 3.98
C THR A 91 13.54 18.17 5.15
N ASN A 92 14.22 18.74 6.16
CA ASN A 92 13.60 19.29 7.37
C ASN A 92 12.63 18.31 8.05
N PRO A 93 13.09 17.13 8.52
CA PRO A 93 12.20 16.16 9.15
C PRO A 93 11.55 16.74 10.41
N PHE A 94 10.35 16.28 10.74
CA PHE A 94 9.67 16.60 12.00
C PHE A 94 10.52 16.12 13.18
N GLY A 95 11.02 14.88 13.10
CA GLY A 95 11.93 14.30 14.09
C GLY A 95 12.74 13.14 13.52
N ASN A 96 13.30 12.35 14.43
CA ASN A 96 13.99 11.10 14.14
C ASN A 96 13.40 10.03 15.04
N LEU A 97 12.56 9.16 14.47
CA LEU A 97 11.74 8.19 15.20
C LEU A 97 12.08 6.76 14.79
N PRO A 98 11.78 5.77 15.64
CA PRO A 98 11.87 4.36 15.27
C PRO A 98 10.97 4.06 14.06
N GLY A 99 11.52 3.32 13.10
CA GLY A 99 10.83 2.95 11.87
C GLY A 99 11.78 2.73 10.70
N PRO A 100 12.80 1.87 10.82
CA PRO A 100 13.75 1.64 9.74
C PRO A 100 13.04 1.13 8.48
N ALA A 101 13.55 1.49 7.31
CA ALA A 101 13.03 0.95 6.07
C ALA A 101 13.32 -0.55 5.95
N VAL A 102 12.51 -1.20 5.14
CA VAL A 102 12.69 -2.60 4.77
C VAL A 102 13.32 -2.64 3.38
N ALA A 103 14.40 -3.40 3.23
CA ALA A 103 14.86 -3.75 1.91
C ALA A 103 13.79 -4.66 1.27
N ILE A 104 13.13 -4.17 0.23
CA ILE A 104 12.23 -4.99 -0.58
C ILE A 104 13.03 -5.41 -1.80
N SER A 105 13.23 -6.72 -1.97
CA SER A 105 13.80 -7.25 -3.19
C SER A 105 12.91 -6.85 -4.36
N ALA A 106 13.49 -6.23 -5.39
CA ALA A 106 12.76 -5.76 -6.58
C ALA A 106 12.22 -6.91 -7.47
N THR A 107 12.31 -8.15 -7.01
CA THR A 107 11.77 -9.33 -7.67
C THR A 107 10.30 -9.49 -7.25
N SER A 108 9.41 -9.46 -8.25
CA SER A 108 7.99 -9.82 -8.15
C SER A 108 7.04 -8.70 -7.68
N THR A 109 6.68 -7.79 -8.59
CA THR A 109 5.29 -7.26 -8.71
C THR A 109 5.11 -6.49 -10.03
N THR A 110 5.41 -7.13 -11.16
CA THR A 110 4.82 -6.75 -12.45
C THR A 110 3.38 -7.28 -12.51
N THR A 111 2.49 -6.76 -11.66
CA THR A 111 1.06 -6.85 -11.95
C THR A 111 0.78 -5.90 -13.09
N ASN A 112 0.80 -6.39 -14.33
CA ASN A 112 0.21 -5.69 -15.45
C ASN A 112 -1.30 -5.65 -15.23
N MET A 113 -1.78 -4.65 -14.48
CA MET A 113 -3.20 -4.28 -14.56
C MET A 113 -3.44 -3.71 -15.96
N SER A 114 -4.03 -4.53 -16.81
CA SER A 114 -4.54 -4.12 -18.11
C SER A 114 -5.75 -3.22 -17.88
N THR A 115 -5.64 -1.94 -18.26
CA THR A 115 -6.80 -1.09 -18.52
C THR A 115 -6.56 -0.20 -19.73
N THR A 116 -7.23 -0.58 -20.81
CA THR A 116 -7.58 0.23 -21.97
C THR A 116 -8.38 1.47 -21.52
N THR A 117 -7.81 2.68 -21.64
CA THR A 117 -8.51 3.92 -22.07
C THR A 117 -7.50 5.07 -22.17
N SER A 118 -7.48 5.76 -23.32
CA SER A 118 -6.69 6.96 -23.56
C SER A 118 -7.28 8.17 -22.82
N GLY A 119 -6.48 8.86 -22.00
CA GLY A 119 -6.82 10.18 -21.46
C GLY A 119 -5.94 10.64 -20.29
N VAL A 120 -5.24 11.78 -20.48
CA VAL A 120 -4.48 12.60 -19.51
C VAL A 120 -3.44 11.86 -18.65
N VAL A 121 -2.16 12.11 -18.92
CA VAL A 121 -1.02 11.57 -18.15
C VAL A 121 -1.02 12.15 -16.73
N SER A 122 -1.68 11.48 -15.80
CA SER A 122 -1.22 11.47 -14.40
C SER A 122 -0.01 10.56 -14.37
N SER A 123 1.16 11.08 -14.02
CA SER A 123 2.37 10.28 -13.85
C SER A 123 2.19 9.34 -12.64
N GLY A 124 1.63 8.15 -12.87
CA GLY A 124 1.44 7.10 -11.86
C GLY A 124 0.09 6.38 -11.99
N GLN A 125 0.06 5.11 -11.62
CA GLN A 125 -1.15 4.29 -11.54
C GLN A 125 -1.94 4.68 -10.28
N THR A 126 -3.21 5.04 -10.44
CA THR A 126 -4.09 5.26 -9.29
C THR A 126 -4.65 3.92 -8.81
N VAL A 127 -4.49 3.61 -7.53
CA VAL A 127 -4.90 2.32 -6.94
C VAL A 127 -5.85 2.58 -5.78
N ASN A 128 -6.92 1.79 -5.67
CA ASN A 128 -7.85 1.87 -4.55
C ASN A 128 -7.14 1.45 -3.25
N ALA A 129 -7.34 2.20 -2.18
CA ALA A 129 -6.68 1.97 -0.89
C ALA A 129 -7.03 0.62 -0.23
N ALA A 130 -8.15 -0.01 -0.58
CA ALA A 130 -8.54 -1.34 -0.12
C ALA A 130 -8.00 -2.49 -1.01
N THR A 131 -7.19 -2.19 -2.04
CA THR A 131 -6.60 -3.21 -2.89
C THR A 131 -5.68 -4.13 -2.08
N ARG A 132 -5.94 -5.44 -2.14
CA ARG A 132 -5.10 -6.47 -1.51
C ARG A 132 -3.66 -6.37 -2.02
N GLY A 133 -2.69 -6.47 -1.11
CA GLY A 133 -1.27 -6.41 -1.46
C GLY A 133 -0.75 -5.03 -1.87
N LEU A 134 -1.58 -3.97 -1.77
CA LEU A 134 -1.11 -2.59 -1.97
C LEU A 134 -0.02 -2.21 -0.97
N TYR A 135 -0.12 -2.75 0.23
CA TYR A 135 0.83 -2.60 1.32
C TYR A 135 1.46 -3.95 1.67
N GLY A 136 2.57 -3.90 2.39
CA GLY A 136 3.27 -5.07 2.90
C GLY A 136 3.48 -5.02 4.41
N GLY A 137 3.83 -6.16 4.97
CA GLY A 137 4.21 -6.31 6.38
C GLY A 137 4.84 -7.66 6.65
N SER A 138 5.20 -7.89 7.90
CA SER A 138 5.66 -9.18 8.42
C SER A 138 4.88 -9.49 9.68
N LEU A 139 4.71 -10.78 10.00
CA LEU A 139 4.00 -11.25 11.20
C LEU A 139 4.62 -10.74 12.52
N ASP A 140 5.90 -10.33 12.49
CA ASP A 140 6.66 -9.86 13.66
C ASP A 140 6.43 -8.38 14.04
N SER A 141 5.18 -7.91 13.99
CA SER A 141 4.70 -6.57 14.43
C SER A 141 5.12 -5.36 13.56
N GLY A 142 4.33 -4.29 13.66
CA GLY A 142 4.44 -3.07 12.86
C GLY A 142 5.83 -2.41 12.94
N ARG A 143 6.35 -1.97 11.79
CA ARG A 143 7.67 -1.31 11.69
C ARG A 143 7.66 0.09 12.33
N CYS A 144 6.50 0.72 12.35
CA CYS A 144 6.30 2.02 12.97
C CYS A 144 6.11 1.87 14.47
N ASP A 145 6.50 2.90 15.23
CA ASP A 145 6.21 2.99 16.67
C ASP A 145 5.20 4.14 16.93
N PRO A 146 3.89 3.84 16.99
CA PRO A 146 2.85 4.83 17.27
C PRO A 146 3.03 5.50 18.63
N GLU A 147 3.51 4.78 19.65
CA GLU A 147 3.68 5.36 20.99
C GLU A 147 4.89 6.31 21.05
N ALA A 148 5.99 5.99 20.36
CA ALA A 148 7.10 6.93 20.19
C ALA A 148 6.66 8.20 19.44
N GLN A 149 5.84 8.07 18.38
CA GLN A 149 5.27 9.22 17.68
C GLN A 149 4.40 10.07 18.60
N ILE A 150 3.55 9.45 19.42
CA ILE A 150 2.68 10.15 20.38
C ILE A 150 3.52 10.87 21.43
N ALA A 151 4.49 10.19 22.03
CA ALA A 151 5.39 10.76 23.02
C ALA A 151 6.14 11.97 22.45
N PHE A 152 6.66 11.85 21.22
CA PHE A 152 7.34 12.93 20.52
C PHE A 152 6.44 14.15 20.30
N LEU A 153 5.23 13.97 19.78
CA LEU A 153 4.29 15.08 19.56
C LEU A 153 3.86 15.74 20.88
N ASN A 154 3.64 14.96 21.93
CA ASN A 154 3.29 15.48 23.25
C ASN A 154 4.39 16.34 23.87
N GLN A 155 5.66 15.96 23.66
CA GLN A 155 6.81 16.72 24.17
C GLN A 155 7.10 17.99 23.35
N ASN A 156 6.61 18.07 22.11
CA ASN A 156 6.97 19.14 21.17
C ASN A 156 5.74 19.90 20.65
N ARG A 157 5.24 20.84 21.46
CA ARG A 157 3.97 21.54 21.19
C ARG A 157 3.88 22.23 19.82
N SER A 158 4.93 22.97 19.42
CA SER A 158 4.94 23.68 18.13
C SER A 158 5.03 22.73 16.93
N ILE A 159 5.70 21.58 17.11
CA ILE A 159 5.76 20.51 16.11
C ILE A 159 4.38 19.86 15.99
N ALA A 160 3.71 19.58 17.11
CA ALA A 160 2.35 19.05 17.11
C ALA A 160 1.35 20.00 16.43
N ASP A 161 1.50 21.32 16.62
CA ASP A 161 0.68 22.32 15.91
C ASP A 161 0.91 22.30 14.40
N ALA A 162 2.17 22.25 13.97
CA ALA A 162 2.50 22.12 12.56
C ALA A 162 1.99 20.79 11.97
N PHE A 163 2.05 19.71 12.75
CA PHE A 163 1.58 18.38 12.36
C PHE A 163 0.06 18.39 12.10
N VAL A 164 -0.70 18.90 13.06
CA VAL A 164 -2.15 19.09 12.95
C VAL A 164 -2.50 20.02 11.78
N ALA A 165 -1.78 21.13 11.63
CA ALA A 165 -2.01 22.08 10.56
C ALA A 165 -1.75 21.47 9.18
N ALA A 166 -0.79 20.55 9.03
CA ALA A 166 -0.53 19.83 7.79
C ALA A 166 -1.67 18.85 7.47
N LEU A 167 -2.03 17.98 8.40
CA LEU A 167 -3.10 16.99 8.18
C LEU A 167 -4.44 17.65 7.84
N ASN A 168 -4.81 18.71 8.56
CA ASN A 168 -6.07 19.42 8.34
C ASN A 168 -6.14 20.23 7.04
N ARG A 169 -5.05 20.30 6.24
CA ARG A 169 -5.12 20.81 4.86
C ARG A 169 -5.82 19.82 3.94
N ASP A 170 -5.72 18.53 4.23
CA ASP A 170 -6.44 17.50 3.50
C ASP A 170 -7.93 17.57 3.83
N GLN A 171 -8.74 17.90 2.81
CA GLN A 171 -10.19 17.97 2.95
C GLN A 171 -10.85 16.58 2.97
N THR A 172 -10.12 15.53 2.59
CA THR A 172 -10.62 14.15 2.61
C THR A 172 -10.24 13.39 3.88
N LEU A 173 -9.49 14.04 4.79
CA LEU A 173 -9.13 13.47 6.09
C LEU A 173 -10.38 13.01 6.83
N GLN A 174 -10.37 11.74 7.24
CA GLN A 174 -11.42 11.15 8.05
C GLN A 174 -10.80 10.17 9.06
N TRP A 175 -11.32 10.20 10.27
CA TRP A 175 -10.95 9.29 11.36
C TRP A 175 -12.12 9.17 12.35
N SER A 176 -12.01 8.32 13.37
CA SER A 176 -13.11 8.08 14.33
C SER A 176 -13.60 9.35 15.04
N GLY A 177 -12.76 10.35 15.22
CA GLY A 177 -13.10 11.64 15.84
C GLY A 177 -13.55 12.75 14.88
N GLY A 178 -13.76 12.46 13.59
CA GLY A 178 -14.32 13.40 12.61
C GLY A 178 -13.45 13.59 11.37
N ASN A 179 -13.48 14.79 10.79
CA ASN A 179 -12.75 15.14 9.55
C ASN A 179 -11.59 16.13 9.76
N LYS A 180 -11.26 16.40 11.03
CA LYS A 180 -10.11 17.20 11.45
C LYS A 180 -9.54 16.59 12.73
N VAL A 181 -8.27 16.85 12.97
CA VAL A 181 -7.57 16.43 14.19
C VAL A 181 -7.21 17.68 14.98
N THR A 182 -7.38 17.66 16.31
CA THR A 182 -6.80 18.66 17.21
C THR A 182 -5.59 18.09 17.95
N ARG A 183 -4.82 18.96 18.63
CA ARG A 183 -3.62 18.50 19.37
C ARG A 183 -3.99 17.49 20.44
N GLU A 184 -5.10 17.73 21.13
CA GLU A 184 -5.60 16.88 22.23
C GLU A 184 -6.05 15.51 21.71
N GLN A 185 -6.41 15.42 20.43
CA GLN A 185 -6.85 14.20 19.77
C GLN A 185 -5.71 13.38 19.16
N LEU A 186 -4.48 13.92 19.07
CA LEU A 186 -3.34 13.23 18.46
C LEU A 186 -3.09 11.82 19.01
N PRO A 187 -3.15 11.56 20.33
CA PRO A 187 -2.96 10.20 20.84
C PRO A 187 -4.01 9.21 20.34
N GLY A 188 -5.27 9.64 20.21
CA GLY A 188 -6.35 8.80 19.69
C GLY A 188 -6.22 8.58 18.18
N TYR A 189 -5.95 9.66 17.44
CA TYR A 189 -5.76 9.60 15.99
C TYR A 189 -4.60 8.68 15.59
N VAL A 190 -3.43 8.83 16.22
CA VAL A 190 -2.25 8.02 15.89
C VAL A 190 -2.46 6.54 16.20
N ARG A 191 -3.18 6.21 17.30
CA ARG A 191 -3.49 4.81 17.65
C ARG A 191 -4.49 4.14 16.70
N GLU A 192 -5.31 4.90 16.00
CA GLU A 192 -6.22 4.36 14.98
C GLU A 192 -5.50 4.05 13.66
N LEU A 193 -4.30 4.61 13.44
CA LEU A 193 -3.54 4.33 12.22
C LEU A 193 -2.91 2.93 12.26
N THR A 194 -2.81 2.31 11.09
CA THR A 194 -2.26 0.96 10.90
C THR A 194 -0.85 1.06 10.37
N SER A 195 0.11 0.39 11.02
CA SER A 195 1.49 0.32 10.52
C SER A 195 1.59 -0.62 9.32
N VAL A 196 2.17 -0.14 8.23
CA VAL A 196 2.41 -0.92 7.01
C VAL A 196 3.71 -0.48 6.31
N THR A 197 4.16 -1.27 5.34
CA THR A 197 5.29 -0.96 4.46
C THR A 197 4.78 -0.72 3.04
N LEU A 198 5.29 0.32 2.37
CA LEU A 198 5.01 0.54 0.95
C LEU A 198 5.73 -0.52 0.12
N VAL A 199 5.03 -1.28 -0.72
CA VAL A 199 5.66 -2.26 -1.63
C VAL A 199 5.89 -1.73 -3.04
N ARG A 200 5.46 -0.49 -3.30
CA ARG A 200 5.67 0.23 -4.56
C ARG A 200 6.06 1.68 -4.27
N ASP A 201 6.77 2.27 -5.20
CA ASP A 201 7.09 3.71 -5.17
C ASP A 201 5.79 4.50 -5.14
N THR A 202 5.55 5.25 -4.07
CA THR A 202 4.23 5.84 -3.79
C THR A 202 4.32 7.36 -3.73
N ARG A 203 3.42 8.03 -4.45
CA ARG A 203 3.33 9.49 -4.47
C ARG A 203 2.53 10.02 -3.29
N VAL A 204 3.07 11.05 -2.64
CA VAL A 204 2.46 11.73 -1.49
C VAL A 204 2.79 13.22 -1.52
N THR A 205 2.06 14.01 -0.74
CA THR A 205 2.60 15.26 -0.21
C THR A 205 3.22 14.95 1.14
N ASN A 206 4.55 14.99 1.24
CA ASN A 206 5.29 14.90 2.49
C ASN A 206 5.43 16.30 3.10
N HIS A 207 5.38 16.40 4.42
CA HIS A 207 5.47 17.69 5.12
C HIS A 207 6.71 17.75 6.00
N GLY A 208 7.65 18.63 5.65
CA GLY A 208 8.78 18.97 6.52
C GLY A 208 8.41 20.02 7.58
N TYR A 209 9.24 20.22 8.60
CA TYR A 209 9.05 21.21 9.65
C TYR A 209 10.13 22.29 9.61
N ARG A 210 9.73 23.54 9.37
CA ARG A 210 10.67 24.68 9.34
C ARG A 210 10.02 25.92 9.95
N ASN A 211 10.75 26.60 10.84
CA ASN A 211 10.31 27.86 11.47
C ASN A 211 8.90 27.78 12.11
N GLY A 212 8.61 26.68 12.81
CA GLY A 212 7.33 26.50 13.50
C GLY A 212 6.16 26.10 12.59
N ARG A 213 6.40 25.74 11.32
CA ARG A 213 5.36 25.43 10.35
C ARG A 213 5.69 24.20 9.52
N ALA A 214 4.64 23.52 9.06
CA ALA A 214 4.73 22.48 8.07
C ALA A 214 4.95 23.06 6.66
N THR A 215 5.89 22.48 5.91
CA THR A 215 6.23 22.83 4.53
C THR A 215 5.87 21.70 3.59
N ASP A 216 5.16 21.99 2.51
CA ASP A 216 4.74 20.98 1.53
C ASP A 216 5.91 20.55 0.64
N ILE A 217 6.07 19.25 0.45
CA ILE A 217 7.06 18.64 -0.43
C ILE A 217 6.30 17.60 -1.27
N GLN A 218 6.22 17.81 -2.59
CA GLN A 218 5.68 16.79 -3.49
C GLN A 218 6.71 15.69 -3.63
N SER A 219 6.39 14.47 -3.20
CA SER A 219 7.36 13.39 -3.06
C SER A 219 6.90 12.08 -3.67
N VAL A 220 7.87 11.28 -4.12
CA VAL A 220 7.73 9.83 -4.29
C VAL A 220 8.54 9.17 -3.18
N LEU A 221 7.86 8.41 -2.32
CA LEU A 221 8.51 7.57 -1.33
C LEU A 221 8.86 6.24 -1.98
N GLN A 222 10.12 5.83 -1.86
CA GLN A 222 10.60 4.55 -2.36
C GLN A 222 9.84 3.37 -1.72
N ALA A 223 9.59 2.31 -2.49
CA ALA A 223 9.21 1.01 -1.94
C ALA A 223 10.17 0.59 -0.80
N GLY A 224 9.62 0.05 0.29
CA GLY A 224 10.35 -0.27 1.52
C GLY A 224 10.15 0.74 2.64
N THR A 225 9.57 1.91 2.33
CA THR A 225 9.28 2.93 3.35
C THR A 225 8.17 2.47 4.28
N ALA A 226 8.41 2.51 5.58
CA ALA A 226 7.39 2.27 6.61
C ALA A 226 6.49 3.51 6.79
N VAL A 227 5.17 3.30 6.79
CA VAL A 227 4.16 4.34 6.96
C VAL A 227 3.05 3.88 7.91
N MET A 228 2.34 4.83 8.51
CA MET A 228 1.05 4.58 9.16
C MET A 228 -0.09 5.06 8.25
N VAL A 229 -1.05 4.19 7.98
CA VAL A 229 -2.21 4.47 7.11
C VAL A 229 -3.49 4.61 7.94
N ASP A 230 -4.42 5.47 7.51
CA ASP A 230 -5.75 5.55 8.15
C ASP A 230 -6.65 4.36 7.78
N ARG A 231 -7.83 4.28 8.41
CA ARG A 231 -8.85 3.25 8.15
C ARG A 231 -9.49 3.31 6.77
N TYR A 232 -9.12 4.29 5.95
CA TYR A 232 -9.51 4.39 4.55
C TYR A 232 -8.31 4.13 3.63
N GLY A 233 -7.21 3.62 4.21
CA GLY A 233 -5.99 3.17 3.59
C GLY A 233 -5.14 4.28 2.99
N VAL A 234 -5.26 5.53 3.45
CA VAL A 234 -4.38 6.63 2.99
C VAL A 234 -3.15 6.73 3.89
N PRO A 235 -1.91 6.82 3.36
CA PRO A 235 -0.72 7.11 4.18
C PRO A 235 -0.82 8.46 4.89
N ARG A 236 -0.65 8.47 6.21
CA ARG A 236 -0.79 9.64 7.07
C ARG A 236 0.49 10.05 7.80
N ILE A 237 1.41 9.11 8.02
CA ILE A 237 2.68 9.38 8.69
C ILE A 237 3.78 8.56 8.02
N LYS A 238 4.92 9.19 7.71
CA LYS A 238 6.17 8.48 7.36
C LYS A 238 6.94 8.20 8.65
N CYS A 239 7.21 6.93 8.94
CA CYS A 239 7.52 6.51 10.30
C CYS A 239 8.90 6.94 10.80
N ASN A 240 9.94 6.88 9.97
CA ASN A 240 11.30 7.24 10.38
C ASN A 240 11.50 8.73 10.73
N CYS A 241 10.78 9.64 10.06
CA CYS A 241 10.89 11.08 10.29
C CYS A 241 9.71 11.68 11.06
N GLY A 242 8.62 10.91 11.25
CA GLY A 242 7.39 11.36 11.90
C GLY A 242 6.63 12.45 11.15
N ASN A 243 6.95 12.65 9.87
CA ASN A 243 6.31 13.66 9.04
C ASN A 243 4.85 13.28 8.78
N PRO A 244 3.90 14.23 8.88
CA PRO A 244 2.56 13.99 8.39
C PRO A 244 2.59 13.89 6.87
N LEU A 245 1.72 13.03 6.34
CA LEU A 245 1.52 12.81 4.92
C LEU A 245 0.08 13.19 4.55
N THR A 246 -0.08 13.83 3.40
CA THR A 246 -1.39 14.09 2.79
C THR A 246 -1.39 13.58 1.35
N PRO A 247 -2.58 13.41 0.71
CA PRO A 247 -2.64 13.06 -0.70
C PRO A 247 -1.76 13.96 -1.58
N PRO A 248 -1.18 13.43 -2.67
CA PRO A 248 -0.35 14.21 -3.57
C PRO A 248 -1.18 15.26 -4.31
N VAL A 249 -0.55 16.39 -4.63
CA VAL A 249 -1.17 17.41 -5.48
C VAL A 249 -0.87 17.09 -6.93
N ALA A 250 -1.91 17.09 -7.77
CA ALA A 250 -1.76 16.90 -9.20
C ALA A 250 -0.87 18.00 -9.80
N VAL A 251 0.09 17.59 -10.65
CA VAL A 251 0.94 18.53 -11.41
C VAL A 251 0.38 18.68 -12.82
N THR A 252 0.30 19.91 -13.31
CA THR A 252 -0.28 20.22 -14.64
C THR A 252 0.75 20.26 -15.76
N VAL A 253 1.99 19.90 -15.46
CA VAL A 253 3.12 19.88 -16.40
C VAL A 253 3.87 18.56 -16.25
N THR A 254 4.69 18.22 -17.24
CA THR A 254 5.58 17.06 -17.16
C THR A 254 6.44 17.16 -15.90
N PRO A 255 6.36 16.17 -14.99
CA PRO A 255 7.10 16.27 -13.76
C PRO A 255 8.60 16.14 -13.95
N VAL A 256 9.34 16.85 -13.10
CA VAL A 256 10.79 16.72 -12.96
C VAL A 256 11.08 16.02 -11.64
N TYR A 257 11.69 14.83 -11.72
CA TYR A 257 12.08 14.07 -10.54
C TYR A 257 13.46 14.51 -10.05
N THR A 258 13.53 14.99 -8.82
CA THR A 258 14.74 15.55 -8.20
C THR A 258 15.17 14.71 -7.01
N GLY A 259 16.46 14.35 -6.92
CA GLY A 259 17.03 13.61 -5.80
C GLY A 259 17.69 12.29 -6.23
N PRO A 260 18.19 11.50 -5.26
CA PRO A 260 18.76 10.19 -5.53
C PRO A 260 17.74 9.27 -6.22
N GLN A 261 18.17 8.64 -7.32
CA GLN A 261 17.39 7.62 -8.02
C GLN A 261 17.93 6.24 -7.65
N TRP A 262 17.06 5.37 -7.15
CA TRP A 262 17.38 3.96 -6.95
C TRP A 262 17.31 3.18 -8.28
N PRO A 263 18.04 2.07 -8.43
CA PRO A 263 18.07 1.31 -9.69
C PRO A 263 16.70 0.86 -10.22
N ALA A 264 15.75 0.58 -9.33
CA ALA A 264 14.40 0.13 -9.69
C ALA A 264 13.40 1.28 -9.94
N PHE A 265 13.83 2.55 -9.84
CA PHE A 265 12.93 3.69 -10.00
C PHE A 265 12.37 3.74 -11.42
N ASN A 266 11.04 3.67 -11.53
CA ASN A 266 10.33 3.79 -12.79
C ASN A 266 9.12 4.72 -12.64
N PRO A 267 9.13 5.90 -13.28
CA PRO A 267 8.01 6.85 -13.24
C PRO A 267 6.65 6.27 -13.67
N ALA A 268 6.63 5.27 -14.55
CA ALA A 268 5.40 4.63 -15.01
C ALA A 268 4.78 3.69 -13.96
N SER A 269 5.57 3.25 -12.98
CA SER A 269 5.16 2.31 -11.93
C SER A 269 4.79 3.00 -10.61
N ILE A 270 4.90 4.33 -10.54
CA ILE A 270 4.54 5.09 -9.34
C ILE A 270 3.07 4.89 -9.02
N VAL A 271 2.74 4.65 -7.75
CA VAL A 271 1.36 4.52 -7.28
C VAL A 271 0.87 5.82 -6.65
N VAL A 272 -0.35 6.20 -6.99
CA VAL A 272 -1.15 7.18 -6.23
C VAL A 272 -2.26 6.41 -5.53
N VAL A 273 -2.32 6.50 -4.21
CA VAL A 273 -3.36 5.81 -3.43
C VAL A 273 -4.62 6.66 -3.42
N ASN A 274 -5.72 6.09 -3.92
CA ASN A 274 -7.04 6.69 -3.87
C ASN A 274 -7.81 6.16 -2.66
N GLN A 275 -8.24 7.05 -1.78
CA GLN A 275 -9.00 6.74 -0.58
C GLN A 275 -10.24 5.90 -0.89
N THR A 276 -10.51 4.87 -0.08
CA THR A 276 -11.77 4.12 -0.16
C THR A 276 -12.88 4.81 0.62
N THR A 277 -14.14 4.57 0.23
CA THR A 277 -15.33 5.06 0.94
C THR A 277 -15.78 4.12 2.06
N VAL A 278 -15.23 2.90 2.11
CA VAL A 278 -15.55 1.88 3.11
C VAL A 278 -14.41 1.79 4.10
N VAL A 279 -14.76 1.67 5.38
CA VAL A 279 -13.79 1.42 6.45
C VAL A 279 -13.11 0.08 6.22
N ILE A 280 -11.79 0.09 6.29
CA ILE A 280 -10.96 -1.12 6.26
C ILE A 280 -10.75 -1.55 7.72
N ASP A 281 -11.46 -2.60 8.13
CA ASP A 281 -11.25 -3.23 9.45
C ASP A 281 -10.05 -4.19 9.43
N VAL A 282 -9.76 -4.78 8.26
CA VAL A 282 -8.64 -5.70 8.03
C VAL A 282 -7.95 -5.35 6.72
N PHE A 283 -6.65 -5.07 6.78
CA PHE A 283 -5.79 -4.88 5.62
C PHE A 283 -5.23 -6.21 5.17
N VAL A 284 -5.45 -6.58 3.91
CA VAL A 284 -4.78 -7.73 3.28
C VAL A 284 -3.46 -7.23 2.70
N ILE A 285 -2.35 -7.47 3.40
CA ILE A 285 -1.02 -6.96 3.06
C ILE A 285 -0.11 -8.07 2.56
N THR A 286 0.82 -7.75 1.66
CA THR A 286 1.86 -8.67 1.18
C THR A 286 2.76 -9.10 2.33
N ASN A 287 2.97 -10.41 2.48
CA ASN A 287 3.96 -10.95 3.40
C ASN A 287 5.35 -10.64 2.86
N LEU A 288 6.15 -9.88 3.62
CA LEU A 288 7.52 -9.51 3.22
C LEU A 288 8.57 -10.50 3.72
N THR A 289 8.18 -11.44 4.58
CA THR A 289 9.06 -12.46 5.18
C THR A 289 8.80 -13.86 4.63
N GLY A 290 7.85 -13.99 3.71
CA GLY A 290 7.46 -15.24 3.10
C GLY A 290 6.44 -15.01 2.00
N PRO A 291 5.95 -16.08 1.37
CA PRO A 291 4.98 -15.97 0.30
C PRO A 291 3.60 -15.50 0.80
N GLY A 292 2.79 -14.99 -0.13
CA GLY A 292 1.36 -14.71 0.05
C GLY A 292 1.02 -13.44 0.83
N PHE A 293 -0.16 -13.48 1.46
CA PHE A 293 -0.75 -12.35 2.17
C PHE A 293 -0.86 -12.60 3.67
N ILE A 294 -0.91 -11.51 4.41
CA ILE A 294 -1.22 -11.43 5.84
C ILE A 294 -2.47 -10.56 5.97
N ASP A 295 -3.40 -10.98 6.80
CA ASP A 295 -4.49 -10.14 7.28
C ASP A 295 -4.00 -9.39 8.52
N ARG A 296 -4.00 -8.05 8.44
CA ARG A 296 -3.66 -7.17 9.56
C ARG A 296 -4.89 -6.40 9.99
N THR A 297 -5.32 -6.61 11.23
CA THR A 297 -6.40 -5.80 11.80
C THR A 297 -6.00 -4.31 11.84
N ALA A 298 -6.91 -3.41 11.50
CA ALA A 298 -6.63 -1.98 11.52
C ALA A 298 -6.32 -1.46 12.93
N GLY A 299 -5.43 -0.46 13.01
CA GLY A 299 -4.99 0.20 14.25
C GLY A 299 -3.55 -0.13 14.67
N ALA A 300 -3.07 0.60 15.68
CA ALA A 300 -1.68 0.55 16.15
C ALA A 300 -1.27 -0.82 16.73
N THR A 301 -2.22 -1.58 17.26
CA THR A 301 -2.02 -2.92 17.84
C THR A 301 -2.43 -4.03 16.88
N GLY A 302 -2.54 -3.73 15.58
CA GLY A 302 -3.03 -4.67 14.57
C GLY A 302 -2.45 -6.06 14.75
N VAL A 303 -3.32 -7.06 14.88
CA VAL A 303 -2.94 -8.47 14.97
C VAL A 303 -2.84 -9.02 13.56
N ASP A 304 -1.73 -9.70 13.30
CA ASP A 304 -1.48 -10.36 12.04
C ASP A 304 -1.96 -11.81 12.09
N THR A 305 -2.69 -12.21 11.05
CA THR A 305 -3.06 -13.60 10.78
C THR A 305 -2.71 -13.96 9.34
N PRO A 306 -2.54 -15.24 8.98
CA PRO A 306 -2.40 -15.62 7.58
C PRO A 306 -3.58 -15.10 6.75
N GLY A 307 -3.30 -14.44 5.62
CA GLY A 307 -4.31 -13.81 4.78
C GLY A 307 -5.00 -14.76 3.80
N PRO A 308 -5.99 -14.28 3.03
CA PRO A 308 -6.65 -15.03 1.96
C PRO A 308 -5.66 -15.45 0.86
N PRO A 309 -5.99 -16.44 0.03
CA PRO A 309 -5.13 -16.83 -1.07
C PRO A 309 -5.12 -15.72 -2.13
N PRO A 310 -4.06 -15.65 -2.95
CA PRO A 310 -4.07 -14.81 -4.14
C PRO A 310 -5.20 -15.19 -5.07
N VAL A 311 -5.71 -14.20 -5.79
CA VAL A 311 -6.70 -14.40 -6.86
C VAL A 311 -6.04 -14.49 -8.23
N VAL A 312 -4.76 -14.11 -8.34
CA VAL A 312 -3.97 -14.20 -9.58
C VAL A 312 -2.60 -14.78 -9.25
N SER A 313 -2.13 -15.71 -10.07
CA SER A 313 -0.80 -16.29 -9.98
C SER A 313 0.28 -15.27 -10.35
N PRO A 314 1.55 -15.49 -9.97
CA PRO A 314 2.67 -14.68 -10.42
C PRO A 314 2.76 -14.53 -11.95
N ASN A 315 2.27 -15.53 -12.70
CA ASN A 315 2.25 -15.56 -14.17
C ASN A 315 0.99 -14.91 -14.78
N GLY A 316 0.12 -14.31 -13.98
CA GLY A 316 -1.06 -13.59 -14.45
C GLY A 316 -2.30 -14.46 -14.68
N GLN A 317 -2.28 -15.74 -14.28
CA GLN A 317 -3.46 -16.61 -14.37
C GLN A 317 -4.40 -16.36 -13.20
N THR A 318 -5.70 -16.26 -13.44
CA THR A 318 -6.68 -16.15 -12.36
C THR A 318 -6.87 -17.51 -11.70
N LEU A 319 -6.77 -17.56 -10.37
CA LEU A 319 -7.01 -18.78 -9.61
C LEU A 319 -8.51 -19.06 -9.49
N GLY A 320 -8.86 -20.32 -9.67
CA GLY A 320 -10.15 -20.89 -9.35
C GLY A 320 -10.43 -20.76 -7.86
N THR A 321 -11.68 -20.49 -7.54
CA THR A 321 -12.18 -20.29 -6.18
C THR A 321 -13.61 -20.85 -6.07
N GLY A 322 -14.15 -20.90 -4.87
CA GLY A 322 -15.50 -21.37 -4.61
C GLY A 322 -15.71 -21.77 -3.16
N ASP A 323 -16.45 -22.86 -2.96
CA ASP A 323 -16.79 -23.38 -1.63
C ASP A 323 -15.54 -23.74 -0.84
N VAL A 324 -14.60 -24.42 -1.51
CA VAL A 324 -13.33 -24.90 -0.96
C VAL A 324 -12.21 -24.50 -1.91
N GLN A 325 -11.17 -23.86 -1.38
CA GLN A 325 -9.95 -23.50 -2.09
C GLN A 325 -8.75 -23.84 -1.22
N ILE A 326 -7.75 -24.52 -1.79
CA ILE A 326 -6.48 -24.82 -1.14
C ILE A 326 -5.37 -24.26 -2.01
N THR A 327 -4.52 -23.43 -1.43
CA THR A 327 -3.47 -22.74 -2.17
C THR A 327 -2.13 -22.93 -1.46
N LEU A 328 -1.16 -23.44 -2.20
CA LEU A 328 0.25 -23.54 -1.80
C LEU A 328 1.01 -22.41 -2.47
N GLN A 329 1.81 -21.68 -1.72
CA GLN A 329 2.69 -20.64 -2.25
C GLN A 329 4.09 -20.81 -1.68
N TRP A 330 5.11 -20.52 -2.49
CA TRP A 330 6.50 -20.55 -2.05
C TRP A 330 7.37 -19.55 -2.82
N THR A 331 8.60 -19.37 -2.34
CA THR A 331 9.62 -18.57 -3.04
C THR A 331 10.90 -19.37 -3.18
N GLY A 332 11.64 -19.17 -4.27
CA GLY A 332 12.86 -19.91 -4.58
C GLY A 332 12.64 -20.90 -5.71
N ASP A 333 13.56 -21.86 -5.87
CA ASP A 333 13.56 -22.76 -7.03
C ASP A 333 13.24 -24.22 -6.68
N CYS A 334 12.70 -24.49 -5.48
CA CYS A 334 12.22 -25.82 -5.14
C CYS A 334 10.95 -26.14 -5.91
N ASP A 335 10.83 -27.38 -6.37
CA ASP A 335 9.63 -27.95 -6.92
C ASP A 335 8.76 -28.46 -5.76
N LEU A 336 7.71 -27.71 -5.43
CA LEU A 336 6.80 -28.05 -4.33
C LEU A 336 5.42 -28.38 -4.87
N ASP A 337 4.95 -29.61 -4.61
CA ASP A 337 3.64 -30.08 -5.06
C ASP A 337 2.58 -29.90 -3.98
N LEU A 338 1.38 -29.49 -4.39
CA LEU A 338 0.18 -29.50 -3.58
C LEU A 338 -0.53 -30.86 -3.69
N HIS A 339 -0.75 -31.48 -2.52
CA HIS A 339 -1.60 -32.66 -2.40
C HIS A 339 -2.87 -32.33 -1.62
N VAL A 340 -4.01 -32.76 -2.16
CA VAL A 340 -5.33 -32.64 -1.51
C VAL A 340 -6.05 -33.98 -1.59
N THR A 341 -6.53 -34.48 -0.46
CA THR A 341 -7.47 -35.60 -0.40
C THR A 341 -8.85 -35.06 -0.08
N ASP A 342 -9.84 -35.39 -0.90
CA ASP A 342 -11.22 -34.97 -0.71
C ASP A 342 -12.02 -35.96 0.16
N PRO A 343 -13.27 -35.65 0.55
CA PRO A 343 -14.11 -36.52 1.38
C PRO A 343 -14.41 -37.90 0.78
N SER A 344 -14.26 -38.09 -0.53
CA SER A 344 -14.42 -39.39 -1.18
C SER A 344 -13.16 -40.27 -1.07
N GLY A 345 -12.05 -39.69 -0.60
CA GLY A 345 -10.73 -40.31 -0.56
C GLY A 345 -9.93 -40.14 -1.87
N ALA A 346 -10.46 -39.39 -2.84
CA ALA A 346 -9.74 -39.09 -4.07
C ALA A 346 -8.60 -38.10 -3.80
N GLN A 347 -7.43 -38.38 -4.36
CA GLN A 347 -6.27 -37.47 -4.27
C GLN A 347 -6.18 -36.60 -5.52
N ILE A 348 -5.91 -35.32 -5.28
CA ILE A 348 -5.60 -34.31 -6.28
C ILE A 348 -4.15 -33.87 -6.07
N SER A 349 -3.35 -33.96 -7.13
CA SER A 349 -1.96 -33.48 -7.25
C SER A 349 -1.59 -33.39 -8.73
N TYR A 350 -0.36 -33.00 -9.08
CA TYR A 350 0.10 -32.93 -10.47
C TYR A 350 -0.15 -34.23 -11.28
N GLY A 351 0.02 -35.40 -10.63
CA GLY A 351 -0.19 -36.71 -11.25
C GLY A 351 -1.67 -37.13 -11.39
N SER A 352 -2.58 -36.44 -10.70
CA SER A 352 -4.02 -36.66 -10.73
C SER A 352 -4.74 -35.33 -10.51
N PRO A 353 -4.81 -34.44 -11.52
CA PRO A 353 -5.17 -33.03 -11.31
C PRO A 353 -6.66 -32.80 -11.09
N THR A 354 -7.50 -33.84 -11.09
CA THR A 354 -8.95 -33.71 -10.88
C THR A 354 -9.49 -34.83 -10.01
N SER A 355 -10.58 -34.55 -9.28
CA SER A 355 -11.34 -35.54 -8.52
C SER A 355 -12.71 -35.82 -9.16
N PRO A 356 -13.27 -37.04 -9.04
CA PRO A 356 -14.67 -37.33 -9.36
C PRO A 356 -15.70 -36.44 -8.66
N THR A 357 -15.34 -35.77 -7.55
CA THR A 357 -16.22 -34.84 -6.83
C THR A 357 -16.19 -33.41 -7.40
N GLY A 358 -15.45 -33.17 -8.48
CA GLY A 358 -15.40 -31.88 -9.18
C GLY A 358 -14.25 -30.96 -8.76
N GLY A 359 -13.36 -31.41 -7.88
CA GLY A 359 -12.15 -30.67 -7.51
C GLY A 359 -11.12 -30.67 -8.64
N ALA A 360 -10.40 -29.58 -8.81
CA ALA A 360 -9.36 -29.45 -9.84
C ALA A 360 -8.14 -28.67 -9.34
N LEU A 361 -6.94 -29.16 -9.67
CA LEU A 361 -5.68 -28.43 -9.66
C LEU A 361 -5.62 -27.59 -10.93
N ASP A 362 -5.78 -26.28 -10.80
CA ASP A 362 -5.85 -25.38 -11.96
C ASP A 362 -4.56 -24.63 -12.24
N ILE A 363 -3.72 -24.47 -11.21
CA ILE A 363 -2.37 -23.94 -11.32
C ILE A 363 -1.41 -24.96 -10.73
N ASP A 364 -0.48 -25.39 -11.57
CA ASP A 364 0.65 -26.27 -11.32
C ASP A 364 1.89 -25.50 -11.79
N ASP A 365 2.88 -25.27 -10.90
CA ASP A 365 4.01 -24.39 -11.17
C ASP A 365 5.34 -25.05 -10.80
N ILE A 366 6.16 -25.31 -11.82
CA ILE A 366 7.48 -25.93 -11.66
C ILE A 366 8.54 -24.87 -11.89
N PRO A 367 9.29 -24.45 -10.86
CA PRO A 367 10.28 -23.39 -11.00
C PRO A 367 11.46 -23.79 -11.88
N ASN A 368 11.96 -22.84 -12.66
CA ASN A 368 13.26 -23.00 -13.31
C ASN A 368 14.39 -22.99 -12.26
N SER A 369 15.45 -23.76 -12.52
CA SER A 369 16.65 -23.77 -11.67
C SER A 369 17.21 -22.36 -11.45
N GLY A 370 17.46 -22.00 -10.19
CA GLY A 370 17.94 -20.67 -9.78
C GLY A 370 16.87 -19.58 -9.74
N SER A 371 15.59 -19.92 -9.92
CA SER A 371 14.47 -18.98 -9.69
C SER A 371 14.49 -18.43 -8.25
N LEU A 372 14.32 -17.12 -8.13
CA LEU A 372 14.08 -16.43 -6.85
C LEU A 372 12.65 -15.87 -6.78
N GLY A 373 11.80 -16.27 -7.73
CA GLY A 373 10.44 -15.79 -7.88
C GLY A 373 9.48 -16.35 -6.84
N ASN A 374 8.24 -15.85 -6.89
CA ASN A 374 7.12 -16.44 -6.17
C ASN A 374 6.48 -17.49 -7.07
N HIS A 375 6.02 -18.58 -6.44
CA HIS A 375 5.41 -19.73 -7.08
C HIS A 375 4.13 -20.12 -6.36
N ILE A 376 3.21 -20.78 -7.08
CA ILE A 376 1.88 -21.07 -6.57
C ILE A 376 1.29 -22.34 -7.19
N GLU A 377 0.60 -23.11 -6.36
CA GLU A 377 -0.35 -24.13 -6.80
C GLU A 377 -1.70 -23.94 -6.14
N ASN A 378 -2.76 -24.34 -6.84
CA ASN A 378 -4.13 -24.13 -6.37
C ASN A 378 -5.06 -25.27 -6.75
N VAL A 379 -5.76 -25.79 -5.75
CA VAL A 379 -6.87 -26.74 -5.91
C VAL A 379 -8.15 -26.07 -5.45
N PHE A 380 -9.23 -26.22 -6.19
CA PHE A 380 -10.52 -25.65 -5.81
C PHE A 380 -11.71 -26.52 -6.19
N TRP A 381 -12.82 -26.28 -5.51
CA TRP A 381 -14.17 -26.69 -5.90
C TRP A 381 -15.01 -25.43 -6.13
N GLY A 382 -15.74 -25.40 -7.24
CA GLY A 382 -16.64 -24.29 -7.57
C GLY A 382 -17.77 -24.14 -6.55
N ALA A 383 -18.40 -22.97 -6.55
CA ALA A 383 -19.52 -22.68 -5.66
C ALA A 383 -20.67 -23.68 -5.83
N GLY A 384 -21.15 -24.26 -4.72
CA GLY A 384 -22.20 -25.28 -4.66
C GLY A 384 -21.79 -26.67 -5.12
N THR A 385 -20.49 -26.95 -5.31
CA THR A 385 -20.00 -28.24 -5.83
C THR A 385 -19.17 -29.04 -4.85
N ALA A 386 -18.65 -28.42 -3.77
CA ALA A 386 -17.79 -29.12 -2.84
C ALA A 386 -18.58 -30.19 -2.06
N PRO A 387 -18.12 -31.46 -2.02
CA PRO A 387 -18.72 -32.46 -1.15
C PRO A 387 -18.51 -32.09 0.32
N ARG A 388 -19.54 -32.31 1.16
CA ARG A 388 -19.38 -32.17 2.62
C ARG A 388 -18.51 -33.30 3.17
N GLY A 389 -17.68 -32.96 4.16
CA GLY A 389 -16.86 -33.95 4.85
C GLY A 389 -15.45 -33.44 5.16
N GLU A 390 -14.57 -34.37 5.54
CA GLU A 390 -13.19 -34.05 5.85
C GLU A 390 -12.33 -33.99 4.59
N TYR A 391 -11.54 -32.94 4.50
CA TYR A 391 -10.49 -32.74 3.52
C TYR A 391 -9.14 -32.79 4.23
N GLN A 392 -8.12 -33.28 3.53
CA GLN A 392 -6.75 -33.28 4.02
C GLN A 392 -5.82 -32.68 2.96
N THR A 393 -4.85 -31.89 3.38
CA THR A 393 -3.87 -31.30 2.46
C THR A 393 -2.49 -31.20 3.08
N PHE A 394 -1.47 -31.35 2.25
CA PHE A 394 -0.08 -31.10 2.59
C PHE A 394 0.69 -30.64 1.35
N ALA A 395 1.83 -29.99 1.58
CA ALA A 395 2.81 -29.68 0.54
C ALA A 395 3.93 -30.72 0.57
N ASN A 396 4.37 -31.18 -0.60
CA ASN A 396 5.49 -32.09 -0.79
C ASN A 396 6.65 -31.35 -1.46
N GLY A 397 7.86 -31.47 -0.92
CA GLY A 397 9.06 -31.03 -1.63
C GLY A 397 9.51 -32.09 -2.63
N TYR A 398 8.97 -32.09 -3.84
CA TYR A 398 9.25 -33.11 -4.84
C TYR A 398 10.69 -33.05 -5.35
N GLY A 399 11.21 -31.84 -5.55
CA GLY A 399 12.56 -31.62 -6.07
C GLY A 399 13.21 -30.38 -5.50
N ALA A 400 14.50 -30.48 -5.19
CA ALA A 400 15.34 -29.31 -4.98
C ALA A 400 16.13 -29.06 -6.27
N GLN A 401 16.09 -27.83 -6.78
CA GLN A 401 16.95 -27.40 -7.87
C GLN A 401 18.32 -26.98 -7.29
N THR A 402 18.49 -25.71 -6.93
CA THR A 402 19.72 -25.21 -6.29
C THR A 402 19.54 -24.91 -4.80
N SER A 403 18.33 -24.57 -4.37
CA SER A 403 18.02 -24.30 -2.95
C SER A 403 17.93 -25.59 -2.14
N THR A 404 18.49 -25.57 -0.92
CA THR A 404 18.36 -26.71 0.02
C THR A 404 16.96 -26.77 0.64
N THR A 405 16.32 -25.62 0.83
CA THR A 405 14.97 -25.49 1.40
C THR A 405 14.28 -24.26 0.82
N CYS A 406 12.97 -24.32 0.60
CA CYS A 406 12.16 -23.16 0.22
C CYS A 406 11.10 -22.83 1.28
N PRO A 407 10.93 -21.54 1.64
CA PRO A 407 9.84 -21.12 2.51
C PRO A 407 8.50 -21.26 1.78
N TYR A 408 7.51 -21.82 2.45
CA TYR A 408 6.17 -22.04 1.91
C TYR A 408 5.08 -21.52 2.84
N THR A 409 3.90 -21.29 2.25
CA THR A 409 2.63 -21.04 2.93
C THR A 409 1.56 -21.89 2.27
N LEU A 410 0.95 -22.78 3.04
CA LEU A 410 -0.19 -23.60 2.65
C LEU A 410 -1.43 -23.07 3.37
N GLY A 411 -2.50 -22.81 2.64
CA GLY A 411 -3.77 -22.38 3.21
C GLY A 411 -4.95 -23.14 2.61
N ALA A 412 -5.84 -23.62 3.47
CA ALA A 412 -7.16 -24.12 3.09
C ALA A 412 -8.22 -23.10 3.48
N PHE A 413 -9.14 -22.81 2.57
CA PHE A 413 -10.14 -21.76 2.66
C PHE A 413 -11.52 -22.31 2.34
N VAL A 414 -12.49 -21.96 3.19
CA VAL A 414 -13.91 -22.24 2.99
C VAL A 414 -14.64 -20.92 2.81
N ASN A 415 -15.34 -20.76 1.69
CA ASN A 415 -16.00 -19.49 1.32
C ASN A 415 -15.06 -18.27 1.44
N GLY A 416 -13.78 -18.46 1.08
CA GLY A 416 -12.74 -17.43 1.17
C GLY A 416 -12.15 -17.18 2.56
N HIS A 417 -12.63 -17.86 3.60
CA HIS A 417 -12.09 -17.78 4.96
C HIS A 417 -11.12 -18.91 5.25
N ARG A 418 -9.92 -18.61 5.77
CA ARG A 418 -8.92 -19.64 6.07
C ARG A 418 -9.40 -20.51 7.23
N VAL A 419 -9.42 -21.83 7.03
CA VAL A 419 -9.85 -22.81 8.04
C VAL A 419 -8.71 -23.72 8.50
N ALA A 420 -7.69 -23.93 7.68
CA ALA A 420 -6.52 -24.74 8.03
C ALA A 420 -5.29 -24.38 7.18
N GLY A 421 -4.16 -25.02 7.48
CA GLY A 421 -2.91 -24.93 6.71
C GLY A 421 -1.69 -24.72 7.61
N SER A 422 -0.54 -24.49 6.99
CA SER A 422 0.76 -24.44 7.66
C SER A 422 1.72 -23.49 6.93
N ASN A 423 2.76 -23.04 7.64
CA ASN A 423 3.86 -22.27 7.08
C ASN A 423 5.16 -22.94 7.54
N GLY A 424 6.22 -22.81 6.75
CA GLY A 424 7.53 -23.34 7.16
C GLY A 424 8.54 -23.29 6.02
N GLN A 425 9.55 -24.15 6.12
CA GLN A 425 10.49 -24.43 5.04
C GLN A 425 10.41 -25.91 4.69
N LEU A 426 10.49 -26.24 3.40
CA LEU A 426 10.51 -27.61 2.91
C LEU A 426 11.80 -27.87 2.13
N SER A 427 12.45 -28.98 2.43
CA SER A 427 13.49 -29.57 1.57
C SER A 427 12.88 -30.58 0.61
N GLN A 428 13.70 -31.07 -0.32
CA GLN A 428 13.39 -32.23 -1.12
C GLN A 428 13.02 -33.45 -0.24
N ASP A 429 12.09 -34.26 -0.74
CA ASP A 429 11.49 -35.47 -0.15
C ASP A 429 10.80 -35.26 1.21
N GLN A 430 10.57 -34.00 1.60
CA GLN A 430 9.90 -33.65 2.84
C GLN A 430 8.43 -33.31 2.60
N ASN A 431 7.55 -33.79 3.49
CA ASN A 431 6.16 -33.32 3.57
C ASN A 431 6.01 -32.26 4.66
N SER A 432 5.14 -31.28 4.41
CA SER A 432 4.59 -30.45 5.47
C SER A 432 3.75 -31.31 6.44
N PRO A 433 3.45 -30.82 7.66
CA PRO A 433 2.35 -31.37 8.45
C PRO A 433 1.06 -31.41 7.62
N VAL A 434 0.29 -32.48 7.78
CA VAL A 434 -1.03 -32.61 7.16
C VAL A 434 -1.99 -31.65 7.86
N ALA A 435 -2.65 -30.81 7.08
CA ALA A 435 -3.74 -29.95 7.53
C ALA A 435 -5.07 -30.59 7.16
N ALA A 436 -5.91 -30.89 8.15
CA ALA A 436 -7.27 -31.39 7.95
C ALA A 436 -8.30 -30.31 8.27
N PHE A 437 -9.41 -30.29 7.54
CA PHE A 437 -10.54 -29.39 7.78
C PHE A 437 -11.85 -30.00 7.30
N THR A 438 -12.98 -29.42 7.72
CA THR A 438 -14.32 -29.87 7.33
C THR A 438 -15.07 -28.75 6.61
N PHE A 439 -15.77 -29.10 5.53
CA PHE A 439 -16.73 -28.24 4.81
C PHE A 439 -18.17 -28.70 5.05
#